data_AF-A0A7X9U984-F1
#
_entry.id   AF-A0A7X9U984-F1
#
_cell.length_a   1.000
_cell.length_b   1.000
_cell.length_c   1.000
_cell.angle_alpha   90.00
_cell.angle_beta   90.00
_cell.angle_gamma   90.00
#
_symmetry.space_group_name_H-M   'P 1'
#
loop_
_entity.id
_entity.type
_entity.pdbx_description
1 polymer ?
#
loop_
_entity_poly.entity_id
_entity_poly.type
_entity_poly.pdbx_seq_one_letter_code
_entity_poly.pdbx_strand_id
1 'polypeptide(L)'
;MLNPLIDEIFELILIKQVWQVHTLAAELTNRSAMTTLDKSPERDLFKRNFLIMNALYQLQAQLRPQSLLISALHIELLEKGDNTLVTTSENLRDYYLDWHNYDTSEEQIDELLNSFWRQFKTLPPQQALNENEFKELALEWKLPENFTLKNVQKRWRQLALQMHPDKPSGCEVKFKKIKLQYEQLKVAAR
;
A
#
# COMPACT_ATOMS: atom_id res chain seq x y z
N MET A 1 -22.40 -2.70 14.51
CA MET A 1 -23.17 -1.56 13.97
C MET A 1 -23.22 -1.67 12.46
N LEU A 2 -24.33 -1.24 11.85
CA LEU A 2 -24.44 -1.14 10.40
C LEU A 2 -23.85 0.21 9.95
N ASN A 3 -23.00 0.18 8.93
CA ASN A 3 -22.36 1.40 8.43
C ASN A 3 -23.32 2.14 7.49
N PRO A 4 -23.57 3.44 7.69
CA PRO A 4 -24.54 4.20 6.91
C PRO A 4 -24.12 4.43 5.45
N LEU A 5 -22.86 4.20 5.08
CA LEU A 5 -22.34 4.48 3.73
C LEU A 5 -22.31 3.25 2.81
N ILE A 6 -22.80 2.10 3.28
CA ILE A 6 -22.69 0.83 2.54
C ILE A 6 -23.36 0.93 1.18
N ASP A 7 -24.60 1.41 1.15
CA ASP A 7 -25.41 1.44 -0.07
C ASP A 7 -24.85 2.46 -1.08
N GLU A 8 -24.44 3.64 -0.61
CA GLU A 8 -23.84 4.68 -1.45
C GLU A 8 -22.50 4.24 -2.03
N ILE A 9 -21.66 3.57 -1.24
CA ILE A 9 -20.38 3.03 -1.72
C ILE A 9 -20.61 1.92 -2.73
N PHE A 10 -21.60 1.06 -2.50
CA PHE A 10 -21.96 0.00 -3.43
C PHE A 10 -22.38 0.56 -4.79
N GLU A 11 -23.28 1.56 -4.82
CA GLU A 11 -23.66 2.23 -6.06
C GLU A 11 -22.46 2.84 -6.80
N LEU A 12 -21.53 3.48 -6.07
CA LEU A 12 -20.34 4.08 -6.65
C LEU A 12 -19.42 3.05 -7.31
N ILE A 13 -19.21 1.91 -6.64
CA ILE A 13 -18.39 0.81 -7.17
C ILE A 13 -19.01 0.22 -8.45
N LEU A 14 -20.33 0.26 -8.60
CA LEU A 14 -21.00 -0.19 -9.83
C LEU A 14 -20.87 0.81 -10.99
N ILE A 15 -20.77 2.11 -10.70
CA ILE A 15 -20.71 3.17 -11.73
C ILE A 15 -19.35 3.20 -12.43
N LYS A 16 -18.27 2.93 -11.69
CA LYS A 16 -16.90 3.01 -12.20
C LYS A 16 -16.09 1.82 -11.74
N GLN A 17 -15.33 1.26 -12.69
CA GLN A 17 -14.54 0.04 -12.48
C GLN A 17 -13.49 0.18 -11.37
N VAL A 18 -12.77 1.31 -11.31
CA VAL A 18 -11.66 1.51 -10.35
C VAL A 18 -11.82 2.81 -9.57
N TRP A 19 -11.75 2.68 -8.24
CA TRP A 19 -11.77 3.79 -7.28
C TRP A 19 -10.50 3.86 -6.44
N GLN A 20 -10.24 5.04 -5.90
CA GLN A 20 -9.26 5.28 -4.85
C GLN A 20 -10.00 5.81 -3.63
N VAL A 21 -9.54 5.50 -2.41
CA VAL A 21 -10.25 5.88 -1.18
C VAL A 21 -10.54 7.38 -1.13
N HIS A 22 -9.57 8.22 -1.50
CA HIS A 22 -9.77 9.67 -1.48
C HIS A 22 -10.76 10.16 -2.55
N THR A 23 -10.78 9.55 -3.75
CA THR A 23 -11.76 9.88 -4.80
C THR A 23 -13.17 9.45 -4.40
N LEU A 24 -13.30 8.30 -3.75
CA LEU A 24 -14.56 7.80 -3.23
C LEU A 24 -15.07 8.71 -2.10
N ALA A 25 -14.17 9.14 -1.20
CA ALA A 25 -14.49 10.09 -0.13
C ALA A 25 -14.98 11.44 -0.67
N ALA A 26 -14.30 11.97 -1.71
CA ALA A 26 -14.70 13.21 -2.37
C ALA A 26 -16.09 13.08 -3.01
N GLU A 27 -16.36 11.97 -3.70
CA GLU A 27 -17.65 11.73 -4.34
C GLU A 27 -18.79 11.56 -3.35
N LEU A 28 -18.57 10.84 -2.25
CA LEU A 28 -19.52 10.73 -1.14
C LEU A 28 -19.82 12.09 -0.49
N THR A 29 -18.81 12.98 -0.41
CA THR A 29 -19.00 14.35 0.07
C THR A 29 -19.82 15.17 -0.92
N ASN A 30 -19.56 15.05 -2.22
CA ASN A 30 -20.33 15.72 -3.29
C ASN A 30 -21.80 15.30 -3.29
N ARG A 31 -22.09 14.02 -2.97
CA ARG A 31 -23.44 13.49 -2.83
C ARG A 31 -24.13 13.86 -1.51
N SER A 32 -23.49 14.66 -0.66
CA SER A 32 -23.96 14.99 0.71
C SER A 32 -24.16 13.76 1.62
N ALA A 33 -23.56 12.61 1.26
CA ALA A 33 -23.62 11.38 2.05
C ALA A 33 -22.65 11.40 3.25
N MET A 34 -21.65 12.30 3.21
CA MET A 34 -20.72 12.50 4.32
C MET A 34 -20.66 13.97 4.76
N THR A 35 -20.92 14.21 6.05
CA THR A 35 -20.75 15.50 6.71
C THR A 35 -19.45 15.54 7.52
N THR A 36 -19.14 16.68 8.12
CA THR A 36 -18.09 16.78 9.16
C THR A 36 -18.46 15.90 10.35
N LEU A 37 -17.58 14.96 10.69
CA LEU A 37 -17.70 13.95 11.74
C LEU A 37 -16.99 14.38 13.03
N ASP A 38 -16.00 15.26 12.93
CA ASP A 38 -15.27 15.78 14.09
C ASP A 38 -14.85 17.26 13.91
N LYS A 39 -14.63 17.95 15.02
CA LYS A 39 -14.14 19.34 15.01
C LYS A 39 -12.66 19.40 14.63
N SER A 40 -11.91 18.36 15.00
CA SER A 40 -10.50 18.24 14.67
C SER A 40 -10.32 17.69 13.25
N PRO A 41 -9.55 18.36 12.38
CA PRO A 41 -9.31 17.89 11.01
C PRO A 41 -8.72 16.48 10.93
N GLU A 42 -7.83 16.12 11.88
CA GLU A 42 -7.15 14.83 11.88
C GLU A 42 -8.10 13.70 12.25
N ARG A 43 -8.92 13.90 13.30
CA ARG A 43 -9.96 12.94 13.69
C ARG A 43 -11.05 12.85 12.63
N ASP A 44 -11.44 13.95 12.02
CA ASP A 44 -12.43 13.97 10.94
C ASP A 44 -11.96 13.12 9.76
N LEU A 45 -10.72 13.33 9.31
CA LEU A 45 -10.11 12.54 8.23
C LEU A 45 -10.02 11.05 8.61
N PHE A 46 -9.57 10.74 9.83
CA PHE A 46 -9.49 9.37 10.33
C PHE A 46 -10.86 8.68 10.33
N LYS A 47 -11.89 9.33 10.89
CA LYS A 47 -13.25 8.80 10.98
C LYS A 47 -13.86 8.57 9.60
N ARG A 48 -13.66 9.50 8.65
CA ARG A 48 -14.11 9.32 7.26
C ARG A 48 -13.45 8.10 6.62
N ASN A 49 -12.13 8.00 6.73
CA ASN A 49 -11.39 6.86 6.21
C ASN A 49 -11.85 5.55 6.87
N PHE A 50 -12.09 5.56 8.19
CA PHE A 50 -12.61 4.41 8.93
C PHE A 50 -13.95 3.96 8.39
N LEU A 51 -14.92 4.86 8.21
CA LEU A 51 -16.24 4.52 7.68
C LEU A 51 -16.15 3.95 6.26
N ILE A 52 -15.35 4.55 5.39
CA ILE A 52 -15.19 4.05 4.02
C ILE A 52 -14.61 2.64 4.03
N MET A 53 -13.50 2.42 4.74
CA MET A 53 -12.84 1.12 4.81
C MET A 53 -13.72 0.06 5.48
N ASN A 54 -14.42 0.43 6.56
CA ASN A 54 -15.39 -0.44 7.23
C ASN A 54 -16.51 -0.86 6.28
N ALA A 55 -17.09 0.07 5.52
CA ALA A 55 -18.13 -0.25 4.53
C ALA A 55 -17.60 -1.17 3.42
N LEU A 56 -16.42 -0.88 2.88
CA LEU A 56 -15.77 -1.72 1.87
C LEU A 56 -15.55 -3.16 2.37
N TYR A 57 -15.07 -3.34 3.59
CA TYR A 57 -14.87 -4.68 4.16
C TYR A 57 -16.18 -5.41 4.48
N GLN A 58 -17.23 -4.69 4.88
CA GLN A 58 -18.57 -5.27 5.02
C GLN A 58 -19.12 -5.72 3.65
N LEU A 59 -18.98 -4.88 2.61
CA LEU A 59 -19.38 -5.21 1.24
C LEU A 59 -18.61 -6.42 0.71
N GLN A 60 -17.31 -6.50 0.95
CA GLN A 60 -16.49 -7.66 0.55
C GLN A 60 -17.06 -8.99 1.07
N ALA A 61 -17.65 -9.00 2.27
CA ALA A 61 -18.28 -10.20 2.83
C ALA A 61 -19.66 -10.50 2.20
N GLN A 62 -20.40 -9.47 1.78
CA GLN A 62 -21.77 -9.58 1.27
C GLN A 62 -21.85 -9.86 -0.23
N LEU A 63 -20.87 -9.42 -1.02
CA LEU A 63 -20.91 -9.43 -2.49
C LEU A 63 -20.60 -10.79 -3.14
N ARG A 64 -20.70 -11.91 -2.42
CA ARG A 64 -20.47 -13.23 -3.03
C ARG A 64 -21.56 -13.53 -4.08
N PRO A 65 -21.21 -14.04 -5.28
CA PRO A 65 -19.94 -14.65 -5.66
C PRO A 65 -18.87 -13.69 -6.24
N GLN A 66 -19.16 -12.40 -6.39
CA GLN A 66 -18.16 -11.41 -6.80
C GLN A 66 -17.13 -11.18 -5.68
N SER A 67 -15.95 -10.67 -6.05
CA SER A 67 -14.89 -10.35 -5.09
C SER A 67 -14.51 -8.88 -5.16
N LEU A 68 -14.45 -8.20 -4.01
CA LEU A 68 -14.04 -6.80 -3.94
C LEU A 68 -12.56 -6.70 -3.57
N LEU A 69 -11.75 -6.15 -4.46
CA LEU A 69 -10.35 -5.81 -4.18
C LEU A 69 -10.32 -4.46 -3.44
N ILE A 70 -9.64 -4.41 -2.30
CA ILE A 70 -9.57 -3.23 -1.44
C ILE A 70 -8.12 -2.83 -1.21
N SER A 71 -7.73 -1.70 -1.77
CA SER A 71 -6.47 -0.99 -1.51
C SER A 71 -6.74 0.51 -1.47
N ALA A 72 -5.91 1.27 -0.75
CA ALA A 72 -6.06 2.73 -0.66
C ALA A 72 -6.10 3.43 -2.03
N LEU A 73 -5.38 2.86 -3.01
CA LEU A 73 -5.23 3.41 -4.36
C LEU A 73 -5.95 2.60 -5.45
N HIS A 74 -6.57 1.47 -5.09
CA HIS A 74 -7.23 0.60 -6.06
C HIS A 74 -8.34 -0.17 -5.37
N ILE A 75 -9.58 0.20 -5.67
CA ILE A 75 -10.80 -0.48 -5.24
C ILE A 75 -11.53 -0.88 -6.51
N GLU A 76 -11.79 -2.18 -6.67
CA GLU A 76 -12.41 -2.73 -7.88
C GLU A 76 -13.23 -3.97 -7.55
N LEU A 77 -14.41 -4.06 -8.16
CA LEU A 77 -15.26 -5.24 -8.09
C LEU A 77 -14.86 -6.20 -9.22
N LEU A 78 -14.35 -7.37 -8.83
CA LEU A 78 -13.92 -8.42 -9.74
C LEU A 78 -15.06 -9.40 -10.03
N GLU A 79 -15.22 -9.76 -11.30
CA GLU A 79 -16.14 -10.80 -11.73
C GLU A 79 -15.61 -12.20 -11.36
N LYS A 80 -16.54 -13.15 -11.30
CA LYS A 80 -16.24 -14.55 -10.95
C LYS A 80 -15.33 -15.17 -12.02
N GLY A 81 -14.04 -15.28 -11.73
CA GLY A 81 -13.05 -15.90 -12.63
C GLY A 81 -11.63 -15.39 -12.43
N ASP A 82 -11.48 -14.17 -11.91
CA ASP A 82 -10.17 -13.62 -11.56
C ASP A 82 -9.71 -14.17 -10.22
N ASN A 83 -9.07 -15.35 -10.30
CA ASN A 83 -8.47 -16.06 -9.18
C ASN A 83 -7.21 -15.35 -8.65
N THR A 84 -7.07 -14.04 -8.87
CA THR A 84 -6.09 -13.22 -8.17
C THR A 84 -6.44 -13.29 -6.69
N LEU A 85 -5.66 -14.08 -5.95
CA LEU A 85 -5.68 -14.19 -4.50
C LEU A 85 -5.81 -12.78 -3.91
N VAL A 86 -7.05 -12.40 -3.55
CA VAL A 86 -7.34 -11.14 -2.90
C VAL A 86 -6.76 -11.28 -1.49
N THR A 87 -5.47 -10.98 -1.40
CA THR A 87 -4.70 -11.08 -0.17
C THR A 87 -5.02 -9.82 0.63
N THR A 88 -6.25 -9.76 1.14
CA THR A 88 -6.58 -8.79 2.17
C THR A 88 -5.79 -9.22 3.40
N SER A 89 -4.95 -8.35 3.93
CA SER A 89 -4.31 -8.62 5.22
C SER A 89 -5.43 -8.74 6.27
N GLU A 90 -5.62 -9.96 6.79
CA GLU A 90 -6.71 -10.25 7.74
C GLU A 90 -6.68 -9.29 8.93
N ASN A 91 -5.48 -8.94 9.39
CA ASN A 91 -5.26 -7.95 10.45
C ASN A 91 -5.90 -6.57 10.16
N LEU A 92 -5.84 -6.11 8.91
CA LEU A 92 -6.33 -4.79 8.52
C LEU A 92 -7.85 -4.80 8.36
N ARG A 93 -8.40 -5.90 7.83
CA ARG A 93 -9.85 -6.14 7.82
C ARG A 93 -10.43 -6.13 9.23
N ASP A 94 -9.83 -6.90 10.13
CA ASP A 94 -10.34 -7.05 11.50
C ASP A 94 -10.28 -5.72 12.26
N TYR A 95 -9.23 -4.92 12.03
CA TYR A 95 -9.13 -3.56 12.58
C TYR A 95 -10.32 -2.67 12.18
N TYR A 96 -10.67 -2.61 10.89
CA TYR A 96 -11.76 -1.75 10.42
C TYR A 96 -13.15 -2.31 10.74
N LEU A 97 -13.31 -3.62 10.95
CA LEU A 97 -14.59 -4.20 11.38
C LEU A 97 -14.87 -3.98 12.87
N ASP A 98 -13.85 -3.71 13.68
CA ASP A 98 -14.00 -3.36 15.08
C ASP A 98 -14.30 -1.87 15.27
N TRP A 99 -15.56 -1.58 15.59
CA TRP A 99 -16.06 -0.22 15.83
C TRP A 99 -15.44 0.46 17.05
N HIS A 100 -14.74 -0.26 17.95
CA HIS A 100 -13.98 0.38 19.03
C HIS A 100 -12.87 1.28 18.47
N ASN A 101 -12.31 0.93 17.30
CA ASN A 101 -11.31 1.73 16.60
C ASN A 101 -11.89 2.96 15.90
N TYR A 102 -13.21 3.17 15.90
CA TYR A 102 -13.81 4.37 15.30
C TYR A 102 -13.58 5.63 16.14
N ASP A 103 -13.58 5.51 17.48
CA ASP A 103 -13.44 6.64 18.40
C ASP A 103 -11.99 6.87 18.87
N THR A 104 -11.02 6.49 18.03
CA THR A 104 -9.60 6.72 18.29
C THR A 104 -9.32 8.21 18.56
N SER A 105 -8.53 8.49 19.60
CA SER A 105 -8.13 9.84 20.00
C SER A 105 -7.03 10.40 19.09
N GLU A 106 -6.77 11.70 19.15
CA GLU A 106 -5.67 12.32 18.38
C GLU A 106 -4.32 11.71 18.76
N GLU A 107 -4.08 11.52 20.06
CA GLU A 107 -2.83 10.93 20.55
C GLU A 107 -2.63 9.51 20.02
N GLN A 108 -3.70 8.73 19.95
CA GLN A 108 -3.66 7.37 19.40
C GLN A 108 -3.45 7.37 17.88
N ILE A 109 -4.01 8.33 17.14
CA ILE A 109 -3.76 8.51 15.70
C ILE A 109 -2.27 8.84 15.48
N ASP A 110 -1.72 9.76 16.27
CA ASP A 110 -0.31 10.12 16.22
C ASP A 110 0.60 8.94 16.55
N GLU A 111 0.29 8.17 17.59
CA GLU A 111 1.02 6.95 17.94
C GLU A 111 0.98 5.92 16.81
N LEU A 112 -0.17 5.74 16.16
CA LEU A 112 -0.33 4.87 15.01
C LEU A 112 0.60 5.29 13.87
N LEU A 113 0.58 6.57 13.48
CA LEU A 113 1.46 7.11 12.43
C LEU A 113 2.94 6.99 12.81
N ASN A 114 3.29 7.31 14.06
CA ASN A 114 4.66 7.21 14.55
C ASN A 114 5.16 5.76 14.59
N SER A 115 4.31 4.81 14.96
CA SER A 115 4.64 3.38 14.93
C SER A 115 4.89 2.89 13.51
N PHE A 116 4.05 3.32 12.55
CA PHE A 116 4.21 3.03 11.13
C PHE A 116 5.56 3.54 10.62
N TRP A 117 5.89 4.81 10.87
CA TRP A 117 7.17 5.38 10.44
C TRP A 117 8.37 4.75 11.12
N ARG A 118 8.27 4.35 12.39
CA ARG A 118 9.31 3.56 13.08
C ARG A 118 9.51 2.24 12.37
N GLN A 119 8.46 1.47 12.12
CA GLN A 119 8.54 0.17 11.44
C GLN A 119 9.08 0.31 10.01
N PHE A 120 8.64 1.35 9.30
CA PHE A 120 9.11 1.66 7.95
C PHE A 120 10.61 1.99 7.93
N LYS A 121 11.11 2.72 8.94
CA LYS A 121 12.55 3.01 9.08
C LYS A 121 13.36 1.81 9.55
N THR A 122 12.77 0.87 10.29
CA THR A 122 13.40 -0.37 10.74
C THR A 122 13.36 -1.49 9.69
N LEU A 123 13.30 -1.16 8.40
CA LEU A 123 13.78 -2.08 7.37
C LEU A 123 15.13 -2.62 7.89
N PRO A 124 15.28 -3.95 8.04
CA PRO A 124 16.40 -4.52 8.78
C PRO A 124 17.69 -3.93 8.24
N PRO A 125 18.65 -3.50 9.08
CA PRO A 125 19.96 -3.07 8.62
C PRO A 125 20.47 -4.18 7.72
N GLN A 126 20.53 -3.92 6.42
CA GLN A 126 20.86 -4.94 5.45
C GLN A 126 22.30 -5.34 5.74
N GLN A 127 22.55 -6.65 5.78
CA GLN A 127 23.90 -7.18 6.00
C GLN A 127 24.86 -6.43 5.08
N ALA A 128 25.83 -5.76 5.71
CA ALA A 128 26.93 -5.13 5.01
C ALA A 128 27.63 -6.23 4.22
N LEU A 129 27.81 -6.01 2.92
CA LEU A 129 28.51 -6.95 2.06
C LEU A 129 29.98 -6.99 2.47
N ASN A 130 30.55 -8.18 2.48
CA ASN A 130 31.99 -8.37 2.61
C ASN A 130 32.68 -7.86 1.32
N GLU A 131 33.98 -7.54 1.37
CA GLU A 131 34.68 -6.99 0.18
C GLU A 131 34.56 -7.87 -1.08
N ASN A 132 34.55 -9.19 -0.91
CA ASN A 132 34.39 -10.14 -2.02
C ASN A 132 32.98 -10.11 -2.60
N GLU A 133 31.95 -10.14 -1.74
CA GLU A 133 30.55 -10.09 -2.16
C GLU A 133 30.22 -8.75 -2.84
N PHE A 134 30.82 -7.66 -2.37
CA PHE A 134 30.71 -6.35 -3.01
C PHE A 134 31.31 -6.34 -4.42
N LYS A 135 32.50 -6.91 -4.61
CA LYS A 135 33.15 -7.00 -5.93
C LYS A 135 32.36 -7.89 -6.89
N GLU A 136 31.89 -9.04 -6.43
CA GLU A 136 31.04 -9.94 -7.22
C GLU A 136 29.75 -9.26 -7.65
N LEU A 137 29.08 -8.58 -6.72
CA LEU A 137 27.84 -7.88 -7.01
C LEU A 137 28.04 -6.68 -7.96
N ALA A 138 29.13 -5.93 -7.80
CA ALA A 138 29.49 -4.85 -8.71
C ALA A 138 29.75 -5.36 -10.13
N LEU A 139 30.37 -6.54 -10.26
CA LEU A 139 30.61 -7.21 -11.54
C LEU A 139 29.30 -7.73 -12.16
N GLU A 140 28.41 -8.34 -11.37
CA GLU A 140 27.07 -8.77 -11.80
C GLU A 140 26.26 -7.58 -12.35
N TRP A 141 26.34 -6.44 -11.65
CA TRP A 141 25.69 -5.19 -12.05
C TRP A 141 26.40 -4.47 -13.20
N LYS A 142 27.56 -4.97 -13.64
CA LYS A 142 28.41 -4.37 -14.69
C LYS A 142 28.74 -2.91 -14.39
N LEU A 143 29.05 -2.62 -13.13
CA LEU A 143 29.51 -1.29 -12.71
C LEU A 143 30.98 -1.09 -13.13
N PRO A 144 31.40 0.15 -13.45
CA PRO A 144 32.80 0.45 -13.75
C PRO A 144 33.68 0.27 -12.50
N GLU A 145 34.98 -0.03 -12.66
CA GLU A 145 35.88 -0.32 -11.52
C GLU A 145 35.90 0.78 -10.44
N ASN A 146 35.83 2.06 -10.84
CA ASN A 146 35.74 3.21 -9.95
C ASN A 146 34.33 3.82 -9.99
N PHE A 147 33.31 3.03 -9.67
CA PHE A 147 31.95 3.51 -9.72
C PHE A 147 31.62 4.47 -8.57
N THR A 148 30.87 5.51 -8.89
CA THR A 148 30.32 6.44 -7.89
C THR A 148 28.92 6.02 -7.49
N LEU A 149 28.40 6.56 -6.39
CA LEU A 149 26.98 6.41 -6.01
C LEU A 149 26.01 6.76 -7.16
N LYS A 150 26.36 7.75 -8.01
CA LYS A 150 25.56 8.11 -9.19
C LYS A 150 25.47 6.94 -10.19
N ASN A 151 26.54 6.19 -10.37
CA ASN A 151 26.57 5.03 -11.27
C ASN A 151 25.69 3.89 -10.72
N VAL A 152 25.76 3.62 -9.41
CA VAL A 152 24.90 2.65 -8.73
C VAL A 152 23.43 3.02 -8.87
N GLN A 153 23.07 4.28 -8.58
CA GLN A 153 21.69 4.77 -8.70
C GLN A 153 21.17 4.69 -10.14
N LYS A 154 22.00 5.04 -11.13
CA LYS A 154 21.65 4.93 -12.55
C LYS A 154 21.39 3.47 -12.92
N ARG A 155 22.27 2.56 -12.51
CA ARG A 155 22.15 1.14 -12.83
C ARG A 155 20.94 0.49 -12.15
N TRP A 156 20.70 0.85 -10.90
CA TRP A 156 19.50 0.46 -10.15
C TRP A 156 18.22 0.83 -10.90
N ARG A 157 18.06 2.10 -11.32
CA ARG A 157 16.87 2.55 -12.06
C ARG A 157 16.67 1.75 -13.36
N GLN A 158 17.74 1.44 -14.08
CA GLN A 158 17.67 0.61 -15.30
C GLN A 158 17.18 -0.81 -15.01
N LEU A 159 17.76 -1.47 -13.99
CA LEU A 159 17.39 -2.84 -13.61
C LEU A 159 15.97 -2.90 -13.04
N ALA A 160 15.58 -1.92 -12.21
CA ALA A 160 14.25 -1.79 -11.66
C ALA A 160 13.18 -1.68 -12.75
N LEU A 161 13.43 -0.86 -13.79
CA LEU A 161 12.53 -0.74 -14.93
C LEU A 161 12.46 -2.01 -15.78
N GLN A 162 13.54 -2.78 -15.89
CA GLN A 162 13.54 -4.05 -16.65
C GLN A 162 12.77 -5.15 -15.93
N MET A 163 12.87 -5.19 -14.60
CA MET A 163 12.36 -6.27 -13.76
C MET A 163 11.04 -5.94 -13.04
N HIS A 164 10.43 -4.80 -13.37
CA HIS A 164 9.18 -4.35 -12.74
C HIS A 164 8.06 -5.38 -12.92
N PRO A 165 7.31 -5.74 -11.86
CA PRO A 165 6.26 -6.78 -11.92
C PRO A 165 5.17 -6.50 -12.96
N ASP A 166 4.86 -5.24 -13.24
CA ASP A 166 3.86 -4.86 -14.26
C ASP A 166 4.30 -5.13 -15.71
N LYS A 167 5.55 -5.53 -15.94
CA LYS A 167 6.01 -5.95 -17.27
C LYS A 167 5.73 -7.45 -17.49
N PRO A 168 5.45 -7.88 -18.72
CA PRO A 168 5.18 -9.30 -19.02
C PRO A 168 6.34 -10.25 -18.69
N SER A 169 7.58 -9.74 -18.58
CA SER A 169 8.77 -10.49 -18.12
C SER A 169 9.18 -10.18 -16.67
N GLY A 170 8.34 -9.43 -15.94
CA GLY A 170 8.56 -8.96 -14.58
C GLY A 170 8.46 -10.07 -13.54
N CYS A 171 9.09 -9.87 -12.39
CA CYS A 171 8.98 -10.81 -11.28
C CYS A 171 9.19 -10.07 -9.96
N GLU A 172 8.16 -10.05 -9.11
CA GLU A 172 8.18 -9.35 -7.82
C GLU A 172 9.34 -9.82 -6.92
N VAL A 173 9.61 -11.13 -6.90
CA VAL A 173 10.72 -11.74 -6.13
C VAL A 173 12.06 -11.21 -6.62
N LYS A 174 12.26 -11.14 -7.95
CA LYS A 174 13.50 -10.61 -8.53
C LYS A 174 13.62 -9.10 -8.29
N PHE A 175 12.53 -8.35 -8.37
CA PHE A 175 12.52 -6.92 -8.08
C PHE A 175 12.92 -6.62 -6.63
N LYS A 176 12.37 -7.37 -5.66
CA LYS A 176 12.75 -7.29 -4.24
C LYS A 176 14.24 -7.62 -4.05
N LYS A 177 14.76 -8.65 -4.72
CA LYS A 177 16.20 -9.01 -4.68
C LYS A 177 17.09 -7.88 -5.19
N ILE A 178 16.76 -7.28 -6.33
CA ILE A 178 17.57 -6.17 -6.89
C ILE A 178 17.50 -4.94 -5.99
N LYS A 179 16.34 -4.65 -5.37
CA LYS A 179 16.19 -3.56 -4.39
C LYS A 179 17.09 -3.76 -3.17
N LEU A 180 17.19 -5.00 -2.69
CA LEU A 180 18.09 -5.36 -1.60
C LEU A 180 19.56 -5.12 -1.99
N GLN A 181 19.98 -5.63 -3.14
CA GLN A 181 21.33 -5.44 -3.68
C GLN A 181 21.70 -3.95 -3.85
N TYR A 182 20.76 -3.13 -4.33
CA TYR A 182 20.95 -1.69 -4.47
C TYR A 182 21.32 -1.01 -3.14
N GLU A 183 20.53 -1.27 -2.09
CA GLU A 183 20.77 -0.63 -0.81
C GLU A 183 22.07 -1.13 -0.15
N GLN A 184 22.42 -2.41 -0.34
CA GLN A 184 23.72 -2.95 0.08
C GLN A 184 24.90 -2.25 -0.63
N LEU A 185 24.82 -2.09 -1.96
CA LEU A 185 25.84 -1.35 -2.73
C LEU A 185 25.93 0.12 -2.31
N LYS A 186 24.79 0.74 -1.98
CA LYS A 186 24.73 2.14 -1.54
C LYS A 186 25.38 2.37 -0.18
N VAL A 187 25.31 1.42 0.75
CA VAL A 187 26.00 1.49 2.04
C VAL A 187 27.52 1.35 1.85
N ALA A 188 27.96 0.47 0.95
CA ALA A 188 29.37 0.19 0.71
C ALA A 188 30.06 1.19 -0.23
N ALA A 189 29.33 1.86 -1.14
CA ALA A 189 29.87 2.85 -2.08
C ALA A 189 30.10 4.25 -1.47
N ARG A 190 30.40 4.33 -0.17
CA ARG A 190 30.73 5.57 0.55
C ARG A 190 32.12 6.08 0.21
#